data_AF-A0A3B9N618-F1
#
_entry.id   AF-A0A3B9N618-F1
#
_cell.length_a   1.000
_cell.length_b   1.000
_cell.length_c   1.000
_cell.angle_alpha   90.00
_cell.angle_beta   90.00
_cell.angle_gamma   90.00
#
_symmetry.space_group_name_H-M   'P 1'
#
loop_
_entity.id
_entity.type
_entity.pdbx_description
1 polymer ?
#
loop_
_entity_poly.entity_id
_entity_poly.type
_entity_poly.pdbx_seq_one_letter_code
_entity_poly.pdbx_strand_id
1 'polypeptide(L)'
;MKSKVDNLRLGLLLGIIAPALTMLIIYLIQFTNFNLSELVDLLVEKKVFTKIVSLCVIPNLALFFLFLNKNYYYSARGVLMATVLFALFVFITKFTL
;
A
#
# COMPACT_ATOMS: atom_id res chain seq x y z
N MET A 1 -29.22 -2.93 8.85
CA MET A 1 -28.14 -3.10 9.86
C MET A 1 -26.83 -2.64 9.25
N LYS A 2 -26.21 -1.57 9.77
CA LYS A 2 -24.88 -1.12 9.33
C LYS A 2 -23.86 -2.13 9.87
N SER A 3 -23.27 -2.96 9.01
CA SER A 3 -22.20 -3.86 9.44
C SER A 3 -21.06 -3.03 10.01
N LYS A 4 -20.55 -3.38 11.19
CA LYS A 4 -19.40 -2.68 11.84
C LYS A 4 -18.16 -2.65 10.94
N VAL A 5 -18.13 -3.54 9.95
CA VAL A 5 -17.04 -3.74 8.99
C VAL A 5 -17.16 -2.83 7.76
N ASP A 6 -18.35 -2.30 7.45
CA ASP A 6 -18.59 -1.42 6.29
C ASP A 6 -18.48 0.05 6.69
N ASN A 7 -17.24 0.48 6.95
CA ASN A 7 -16.91 1.81 7.38
C ASN A 7 -15.73 2.35 6.57
N LEU A 8 -15.89 3.56 6.03
CA LEU A 8 -14.87 4.21 5.21
C LEU A 8 -13.52 4.31 5.93
N ARG A 9 -13.52 4.64 7.22
CA ARG A 9 -12.30 4.71 8.05
C ARG A 9 -11.56 3.38 8.14
N LEU A 10 -12.31 2.27 8.22
CA LEU A 10 -11.75 0.93 8.31
C LEU A 10 -11.10 0.55 6.98
N GLY A 11 -11.81 0.77 5.88
CA GLY A 11 -11.26 0.57 4.54
C GLY A 11 -10.00 1.39 4.28
N LEU A 12 -9.98 2.66 4.69
CA LEU A 12 -8.82 3.53 4.56
C LEU A 12 -7.64 3.05 5.40
N LEU A 13 -7.86 2.70 6.67
CA LEU A 13 -6.83 2.13 7.54
C LEU A 13 -6.21 0.87 6.94
N LEU A 14 -7.05 -0.09 6.50
CA LEU A 14 -6.55 -1.32 5.89
C LEU A 14 -5.84 -1.08 4.56
N GLY A 15 -6.32 -0.13 3.75
CA GLY A 15 -5.64 0.28 2.52
C GLY A 15 -4.30 0.98 2.73
N ILE A 16 -4.05 1.55 3.92
CA ILE A 16 -2.73 2.09 4.28
C ILE A 16 -1.83 1.03 4.90
N ILE A 17 -2.39 0.14 5.72
CA ILE A 17 -1.66 -0.92 6.41
C ILE A 17 -1.23 -2.02 5.44
N ALA A 18 -2.05 -2.36 4.44
CA ALA A 18 -1.73 -3.43 3.50
C ALA A 18 -0.41 -3.19 2.72
N PRO A 19 -0.14 -1.99 2.15
CA PRO A 19 1.14 -1.71 1.53
C PRO A 19 2.32 -1.78 2.51
N ALA A 20 2.15 -1.27 3.74
CA ALA A 20 3.19 -1.34 4.77
C ALA A 20 3.51 -2.79 5.16
N LEU A 21 2.49 -3.64 5.33
CA LEU A 21 2.67 -5.07 5.60
C LEU A 21 3.37 -5.76 4.44
N THR A 22 2.99 -5.45 3.19
CA THR A 22 3.63 -6.07 2.02
C THR A 22 5.08 -5.68 1.88
N MET A 23 5.42 -4.42 2.19
CA MET A 23 6.82 -3.96 2.24
C MET A 23 7.60 -4.69 3.34
N LEU A 24 7.01 -4.87 4.52
CA LEU A 24 7.63 -5.60 5.62
C LEU A 24 7.88 -7.07 5.24
N ILE A 25 6.93 -7.73 4.58
CA ILE A 25 7.09 -9.10 4.08
C ILE A 25 8.23 -9.18 3.06
N ILE A 26 8.30 -8.24 2.11
CA ILE A 26 9.39 -8.19 1.12
C ILE A 26 10.74 -7.99 1.80
N TYR A 27 10.82 -7.09 2.79
CA TYR A 27 12.04 -6.84 3.57
C TYR A 27 12.53 -8.11 4.28
N LEU A 28 11.63 -8.84 4.96
CA LEU A 28 11.97 -10.08 5.67
C LEU A 28 12.43 -11.21 4.76
N ILE A 29 11.98 -11.24 3.50
CA ILE A 29 12.32 -12.33 2.56
C ILE A 29 13.61 -12.02 1.78
N GLN A 30 13.79 -10.78 1.31
CA GLN A 30 14.86 -10.44 0.36
C GLN A 30 16.02 -9.65 0.97
N PHE A 31 15.83 -8.96 2.09
CA PHE A 31 16.74 -7.90 2.53
C PHE A 31 17.13 -7.97 4.01
N THR A 32 17.03 -9.14 4.62
CA THR A 32 17.39 -9.39 6.03
C THR A 32 18.83 -9.01 6.42
N ASN A 33 19.72 -8.82 5.45
CA ASN A 33 21.12 -8.44 5.67
C ASN A 33 21.38 -6.92 5.66
N PHE A 34 20.41 -6.10 5.27
CA PHE A 34 20.55 -4.64 5.19
C PHE A 34 19.69 -3.95 6.24
N ASN A 35 20.18 -2.84 6.80
CA ASN A 35 19.32 -1.97 7.60
C ASN A 35 18.26 -1.29 6.72
N LEU A 36 17.11 -0.91 7.31
CA LEU A 36 16.02 -0.24 6.57
C LEU A 36 16.50 1.03 5.84
N SER A 37 17.40 1.81 6.44
CA SER A 37 17.97 3.00 5.81
C SER A 37 18.86 2.66 4.60
N GLU A 38 19.77 1.70 4.78
CA GLU A 38 20.68 1.24 3.71
C GLU A 38 19.91 0.65 2.52
N LEU A 39 18.81 -0.05 2.80
CA LEU A 39 17.92 -0.56 1.79
C LEU A 39 17.27 0.57 0.99
N VAL A 40 16.74 1.59 1.65
CA VAL A 40 16.13 2.74 0.98
C VAL A 40 17.17 3.45 0.11
N ASP A 41 18.36 3.69 0.62
CA ASP A 41 19.45 4.33 -0.13
C ASP A 41 19.83 3.52 -1.36
N LEU A 42 19.96 2.19 -1.24
CA LEU A 42 20.28 1.30 -2.36
C LEU A 42 19.16 1.26 -3.41
N LEU A 43 17.89 1.31 -3.00
CA LEU A 43 16.75 1.34 -3.91
C LEU A 43 16.63 2.68 -4.65
N VAL A 44 17.00 3.77 -3.99
CA VAL A 44 17.07 5.12 -4.55
C VAL A 44 18.21 5.20 -5.56
N GLU A 45 19.41 4.75 -5.21
CA GLU A 45 20.58 4.72 -6.10
C GLU A 45 20.30 3.90 -7.37
N LYS A 46 19.63 2.75 -7.22
CA LYS A 46 19.24 1.89 -8.34
C LYS A 46 18.00 2.39 -9.11
N LYS A 47 17.40 3.53 -8.74
CA LYS A 47 16.19 4.11 -9.35
C LYS A 47 15.00 3.14 -9.41
N VAL A 48 14.90 2.25 -8.42
CA VAL A 48 13.83 1.24 -8.31
C VAL A 48 12.90 1.49 -7.13
N PHE A 49 13.21 2.44 -6.25
CA PHE A 49 12.40 2.79 -5.09
C PHE A 49 10.91 2.95 -5.43
N THR A 50 10.60 3.84 -6.38
CA THR A 50 9.23 4.11 -6.85
C THR A 50 8.53 2.87 -7.40
N LYS A 51 9.27 1.95 -8.04
CA LYS A 51 8.72 0.69 -8.56
C LYS A 51 8.34 -0.26 -7.42
N ILE A 52 9.19 -0.38 -6.40
CA ILE A 52 8.90 -1.23 -5.24
C ILE A 52 7.71 -0.68 -4.46
N VAL A 53 7.66 0.63 -4.21
CA VAL A 53 6.50 1.23 -3.53
C VAL A 53 5.21 0.98 -4.32
N SER A 54 5.25 1.08 -5.65
CA SER A 54 4.09 0.77 -6.50
C SER A 54 3.67 -0.70 -6.40
N LEU A 55 4.62 -1.64 -6.34
CA LEU A 55 4.34 -3.07 -6.15
C LEU A 55 3.66 -3.34 -4.81
N CYS A 56 4.07 -2.66 -3.73
CA CYS A 56 3.44 -2.78 -2.41
C CYS A 56 1.98 -2.30 -2.40
N VAL A 57 1.57 -1.44 -3.33
CA VAL A 57 0.18 -0.95 -3.40
C VAL A 57 -0.74 -1.93 -4.14
N ILE A 58 -0.20 -2.84 -4.97
CA ILE A 58 -1.01 -3.79 -5.76
C ILE A 58 -1.98 -4.62 -4.90
N PRO A 59 -1.59 -5.15 -3.71
CA PRO A 59 -2.49 -5.90 -2.84
C PRO A 59 -3.73 -5.12 -2.36
N ASN A 60 -3.72 -3.78 -2.40
CA ASN A 60 -4.94 -2.99 -2.14
C ASN A 60 -6.04 -3.28 -3.15
N LEU A 61 -5.70 -3.64 -4.39
CA LEU A 61 -6.69 -4.01 -5.39
C LEU A 61 -7.39 -5.32 -5.01
N ALA A 62 -6.64 -6.30 -4.49
CA ALA A 62 -7.20 -7.54 -3.97
C ALA A 62 -8.12 -7.27 -2.77
N LEU A 63 -7.69 -6.40 -1.84
CA LEU A 63 -8.50 -5.99 -0.68
C LEU A 63 -9.79 -5.26 -1.12
N PHE A 64 -9.69 -4.42 -2.14
CA PHE A 64 -10.83 -3.70 -2.73
C PHE A 64 -11.86 -4.66 -3.32
N PHE A 65 -11.43 -5.63 -4.14
CA PHE A 65 -12.34 -6.64 -4.70
C PHE A 65 -12.95 -7.54 -3.62
N LEU A 66 -12.20 -7.88 -2.57
CA LEU A 66 -12.72 -8.64 -1.43
C LEU A 66 -13.88 -7.88 -0.74
N PHE A 67 -13.75 -6.57 -0.53
CA PHE A 67 -14.84 -5.76 0.04
C PHE A 67 -16.01 -5.58 -0.90
N LEU A 68 -15.79 -5.45 -2.21
CA LEU A 68 -16.85 -5.42 -3.21
C LEU A 68 -17.68 -6.72 -3.20
N ASN A 69 -17.02 -7.88 -3.20
CA ASN A 69 -17.70 -9.18 -3.17
C ASN A 69 -18.54 -9.39 -1.90
N LYS A 70 -18.19 -8.71 -0.80
CA LYS A 70 -18.96 -8.73 0.45
C LYS A 70 -20.01 -7.62 0.55
N ASN A 71 -20.24 -6.85 -0.52
CA ASN A 71 -21.13 -5.69 -0.56
C ASN A 71 -20.75 -4.59 0.46
N TYR A 72 -19.47 -4.49 0.86
CA TYR A 72 -18.97 -3.47 1.78
C TYR A 72 -18.46 -2.24 1.00
N TYR A 73 -19.38 -1.51 0.40
CA TYR A 73 -19.06 -0.40 -0.51
C TYR A 73 -18.37 0.77 0.19
N TYR A 74 -18.66 1.07 1.46
CA TYR A 74 -17.97 2.16 2.17
C TYR A 74 -16.52 1.79 2.47
N SER A 75 -16.27 0.55 2.90
CA SER A 75 -14.91 0.07 3.10
C SER A 75 -14.13 -0.02 1.78
N ALA A 76 -14.77 -0.48 0.70
CA ALA A 76 -14.17 -0.48 -0.63
C ALA A 76 -13.76 0.94 -1.08
N ARG A 77 -14.62 1.95 -0.87
CA ARG A 77 -14.28 3.37 -1.11
C ARG A 77 -13.11 3.84 -0.26
N GLY A 78 -13.03 3.41 1.00
CA GLY A 78 -11.91 3.70 1.89
C GLY A 78 -10.57 3.17 1.34
N VAL A 79 -10.56 1.92 0.86
CA VAL A 79 -9.36 1.31 0.24
C VAL A 79 -8.96 2.06 -1.02
N LEU A 80 -9.92 2.41 -1.89
CA LEU A 80 -9.63 3.22 -3.09
C LEU A 80 -9.02 4.57 -2.73
N MET A 81 -9.55 5.25 -1.71
CA MET A 81 -9.01 6.53 -1.25
C MET A 81 -7.55 6.39 -0.79
N ALA A 82 -7.22 5.33 -0.05
CA ALA A 82 -5.85 5.03 0.32
C ALA A 82 -4.95 4.78 -0.92
N THR A 83 -5.44 4.02 -1.90
CA THR A 83 -4.72 3.78 -3.16
C THR A 83 -4.45 5.06 -3.94
N VAL A 84 -5.41 5.99 -4.00
CA VAL A 84 -5.21 7.30 -4.64
C VAL A 84 -4.16 8.12 -3.90
N LEU A 85 -4.18 8.14 -2.56
CA LEU A 85 -3.15 8.83 -1.76
C LEU A 85 -1.75 8.24 -2.02
N PHE A 86 -1.64 6.92 -2.08
CA PHE A 86 -0.38 6.27 -2.45
C PHE A 86 0.06 6.57 -3.87
N ALA A 87 -0.87 6.61 -4.83
CA ALA A 87 -0.56 6.98 -6.22
C ALA A 87 -0.01 8.41 -6.29
N LEU A 88 -0.59 9.35 -5.56
CA LEU A 88 -0.06 10.71 -5.44
C LEU A 88 1.32 10.74 -4.77
N PHE A 89 1.52 9.97 -3.70
CA PHE A 89 2.82 9.85 -3.03
C PHE A 89 3.91 9.32 -3.99
N VAL A 90 3.62 8.24 -4.70
CA VAL A 90 4.51 7.63 -5.71
C VAL A 90 4.80 8.62 -6.83
N PHE A 91 3.78 9.33 -7.30
CA PHE A 91 3.91 10.35 -8.34
C PHE A 91 4.87 11.46 -7.90
N ILE A 92 4.61 12.09 -6.74
CA ILE A 92 5.47 13.16 -6.19
C ILE A 92 6.90 12.65 -6.01
N THR A 93 7.08 11.45 -5.45
CA THR A 93 8.40 10.87 -5.22
C THR A 93 9.15 10.65 -6.52
N LYS A 94 8.48 10.15 -7.57
CA LYS A 94 9.10 9.93 -8.89
C LYS A 94 9.59 11.21 -9.58
N PHE A 95 8.94 12.34 -9.32
CA PHE A 95 9.33 13.62 -9.93
C PHE A 95 10.41 14.34 -9.13
N THR A 96 10.48 14.10 -7.82
CA THR A 96 11.51 14.68 -6.95
C THR A 96 12.83 13.90 -6.98
N LEU A 97 12.77 12.59 -7.23
CA LEU A 97 13.87 11.63 -7.09
C LEU A 97 14.25 11.02 -8.45
#